data_AF-A0A353KS91-F1
#
_entry.id   AF-A0A353KS91-F1
#
_cell.length_a   1.000
_cell.length_b   1.000
_cell.length_c   1.000
_cell.angle_alpha   90.00
_cell.angle_beta   90.00
_cell.angle_gamma   90.00
#
_symmetry.space_group_name_H-M   'P 1'
#
loop_
_entity.id
_entity.type
_entity.pdbx_description
1 polymer ?
#
loop_
_entity_poly.entity_id
_entity_poly.type
_entity_poly.pdbx_seq_one_letter_code
_entity_poly.pdbx_strand_id
1 'polypeptide(L)'
;MNGNNLTQKATDALGRAAELAREYGNREIAQEHVLYALLSQDGGLIPELMKKSGIDADGMKEDALSAVEKLVRVSNGNGEYLSQALNDALSVAEKQAREMKDEYVSVEHVFYGFIEKPSAEVKRIFEKYGVNKSGYLKSLLSVRGNVRVTSDNPEDTYDVLNKYGADLVERARSGKLDPV
;
A
#
# COMPACT_ATOMS: atom_id res chain seq x y z
N MET A 1 15.85 9.81 1.50
CA MET A 1 15.78 8.37 1.18
C MET A 1 17.16 7.92 0.75
N ASN A 2 17.91 7.22 1.60
CA ASN A 2 19.22 6.69 1.28
C ASN A 2 19.13 5.15 1.28
N GLY A 3 19.07 4.54 0.09
CA GLY A 3 19.40 3.13 -0.10
C GLY A 3 18.41 2.08 0.43
N ASN A 4 17.09 2.28 0.32
CA ASN A 4 16.16 1.18 0.58
C ASN A 4 15.97 0.31 -0.65
N ASN A 5 16.04 -0.99 -0.45
CA ASN A 5 15.49 -1.95 -1.39
C ASN A 5 13.96 -1.84 -1.31
N LEU A 6 13.34 -1.17 -2.28
CA LEU A 6 11.89 -1.21 -2.47
C LEU A 6 11.51 -2.51 -3.18
N THR A 7 10.30 -3.02 -2.94
CA THR A 7 9.72 -4.03 -3.82
C THR A 7 9.39 -3.42 -5.19
N GLN A 8 9.20 -4.27 -6.20
CA GLN A 8 8.81 -3.83 -7.53
C GLN A 8 7.48 -3.08 -7.47
N LYS A 9 6.45 -3.62 -6.81
CA LYS A 9 5.16 -2.93 -6.67
C LYS A 9 5.25 -1.60 -5.92
N ALA A 10 6.13 -1.48 -4.91
CA ALA A 10 6.36 -0.21 -4.22
C ALA A 10 7.07 0.81 -5.13
N THR A 11 8.03 0.35 -5.93
CA THR A 11 8.72 1.17 -6.94
C THR A 11 7.75 1.66 -8.00
N ASP A 12 6.91 0.77 -8.53
CA ASP A 12 5.89 1.10 -9.54
C ASP A 12 4.87 2.11 -8.99
N ALA A 13 4.43 1.95 -7.74
CA ALA A 13 3.50 2.89 -7.11
C ALA A 13 4.11 4.30 -6.96
N LEU A 14 5.38 4.41 -6.57
CA LEU A 14 6.08 5.70 -6.49
C LEU A 14 6.33 6.31 -7.87
N GLY A 15 6.67 5.47 -8.86
CA GLY A 15 6.81 5.88 -10.26
C GLY A 15 5.50 6.45 -10.81
N ARG A 16 4.39 5.74 -10.62
CA ARG A 16 3.04 6.19 -11.02
C ARG A 16 2.64 7.46 -10.28
N ALA A 17 2.99 7.60 -9.00
CA ALA A 17 2.74 8.82 -8.25
C ALA A 17 3.49 10.04 -8.83
N ALA A 18 4.74 9.85 -9.27
CA ALA A 18 5.51 10.89 -9.95
C ALA A 18 4.89 11.26 -11.32
N GLU A 19 4.42 10.27 -12.07
CA GLU A 19 3.69 10.52 -13.32
C GLU A 19 2.40 11.30 -13.10
N LEU A 20 1.60 10.94 -12.09
CA LEU A 20 0.39 11.67 -11.73
C LEU A 20 0.70 13.12 -11.36
N ALA A 21 1.74 13.36 -10.56
CA ALA A 21 2.15 14.72 -10.23
C ALA A 21 2.45 15.53 -11.50
N ARG A 22 3.11 14.92 -12.51
CA ARG A 22 3.32 15.56 -13.82
C ARG A 22 2.04 15.79 -14.61
N GLU A 23 1.18 14.78 -14.71
CA GLU A 23 -0.10 14.83 -15.43
C GLU A 23 -1.01 15.94 -14.90
N TYR A 24 -1.05 16.12 -13.58
CA TYR A 24 -1.88 17.12 -12.91
C TYR A 24 -1.17 18.47 -12.71
N GLY A 25 0.11 18.59 -13.11
CA GLY A 25 0.89 19.82 -12.98
C GLY A 25 1.22 20.18 -11.52
N ASN A 26 1.35 19.18 -10.66
CA ASN A 26 1.74 19.35 -9.26
C ASN A 26 3.27 19.34 -9.14
N ARG A 27 3.81 20.30 -8.38
CA ARG A 27 5.25 20.41 -8.17
C ARG A 27 5.79 19.41 -7.13
N GLU A 28 4.93 18.97 -6.23
CA GLU A 28 5.28 17.98 -5.21
C GLU A 28 4.59 16.65 -5.48
N ILE A 29 5.35 15.56 -5.31
CA ILE A 29 4.78 14.22 -5.18
C ILE A 29 4.28 14.12 -3.74
N ALA A 30 2.97 14.26 -3.60
CA ALA A 30 2.27 14.16 -2.32
C ALA A 30 1.73 12.74 -2.03
N GLN A 31 1.27 12.50 -0.79
CA GLN A 31 0.76 11.18 -0.38
C GLN A 31 -0.49 10.77 -1.16
N GLU A 32 -1.29 11.74 -1.59
CA GLU A 32 -2.52 11.58 -2.35
C GLU A 32 -2.24 10.85 -3.68
N HIS A 33 -1.15 11.21 -4.38
CA HIS A 33 -0.73 10.53 -5.61
C HIS A 33 -0.36 9.07 -5.35
N VAL A 34 0.41 8.82 -4.28
CA VAL A 34 0.86 7.48 -3.93
C VAL A 34 -0.30 6.63 -3.44
N LEU A 35 -1.23 7.19 -2.66
CA LEU A 35 -2.42 6.50 -2.19
C LEU A 35 -3.28 6.06 -3.37
N TYR A 36 -3.54 6.97 -4.32
CA TYR A 36 -4.25 6.63 -5.54
C TYR A 36 -3.51 5.55 -6.35
N ALA A 37 -2.19 5.67 -6.51
CA ALA A 37 -1.38 4.67 -7.21
C ALA A 37 -1.49 3.29 -6.56
N LEU A 38 -1.35 3.19 -5.24
CA LEU A 38 -1.47 1.94 -4.48
C LEU A 38 -2.86 1.29 -4.62
N LEU A 39 -3.92 2.10 -4.56
CA LEU A 39 -5.30 1.62 -4.70
C LEU A 39 -5.66 1.24 -6.14
N SER A 40 -4.92 1.75 -7.13
CA SER A 40 -5.12 1.49 -8.55
C SER A 40 -4.31 0.31 -9.08
N GLN A 41 -3.48 -0.33 -8.26
CA GLN A 41 -2.73 -1.51 -8.67
C GLN A 41 -3.69 -2.71 -8.83
N ASP A 42 -3.86 -3.16 -10.08
CA ASP A 42 -4.61 -4.37 -10.39
C ASP A 42 -3.98 -5.59 -9.72
N GLY A 43 -4.78 -6.38 -9.00
CA GLY A 43 -4.25 -7.45 -8.16
C GLY A 43 -3.25 -6.96 -7.10
N GLY A 44 -3.36 -5.70 -6.69
CA GLY A 44 -2.52 -5.11 -5.65
C GLY A 44 -2.92 -5.57 -4.25
N LEU A 45 -1.93 -5.69 -3.36
CA LEU A 45 -2.17 -6.08 -1.97
C LEU A 45 -3.07 -5.08 -1.22
N ILE A 46 -2.86 -3.78 -1.42
CA ILE A 46 -3.62 -2.73 -0.73
C ILE A 46 -5.12 -2.77 -1.03
N PRO A 47 -5.58 -2.76 -2.29
CA PRO A 47 -7.01 -2.86 -2.58
C PRO A 47 -7.63 -4.18 -2.09
N GLU A 48 -6.89 -5.29 -2.11
CA GLU A 48 -7.35 -6.56 -1.52
C GLU A 48 -7.53 -6.46 0.00
N LEU A 49 -6.56 -5.88 0.71
CA LEU A 49 -6.63 -5.68 2.16
C LEU A 49 -7.82 -4.79 2.56
N MET A 50 -8.10 -3.74 1.78
CA MET A 50 -9.27 -2.88 2.02
C MET A 50 -10.57 -3.68 1.84
N LYS A 51 -10.71 -4.43 0.73
CA LYS A 51 -11.89 -5.27 0.47
C LYS A 51 -12.09 -6.32 1.56
N LYS A 52 -11.03 -7.02 1.99
CA LYS A 52 -11.08 -8.00 3.10
C LYS A 52 -11.45 -7.38 4.45
N SER A 53 -11.16 -6.09 4.63
CA SER A 53 -11.54 -5.34 5.83
C SER A 53 -12.97 -4.80 5.79
N GLY A 54 -13.74 -5.10 4.73
CA GLY A 54 -15.08 -4.54 4.52
C GLY A 54 -15.07 -3.07 4.13
N ILE A 55 -13.93 -2.56 3.66
CA ILE A 55 -13.75 -1.18 3.22
C ILE A 55 -13.99 -1.10 1.71
N ASP A 56 -14.75 -0.08 1.30
CA ASP A 56 -14.97 0.24 -0.11
C ASP A 56 -13.68 0.80 -0.75
N ALA A 57 -12.87 -0.10 -1.30
CA ALA A 57 -11.61 0.22 -1.93
C ALA A 57 -11.77 1.08 -3.20
N ASP A 58 -12.86 0.88 -3.94
CA ASP A 58 -13.10 1.61 -5.18
C ASP A 58 -13.56 3.05 -4.88
N GLY A 59 -14.45 3.23 -3.90
CA GLY A 59 -14.78 4.57 -3.41
C GLY A 59 -13.56 5.30 -2.83
N MET A 60 -12.71 4.61 -2.06
CA MET A 60 -11.48 5.20 -1.53
C MET A 60 -10.52 5.64 -2.62
N LYS A 61 -10.42 4.86 -3.70
CA LYS A 61 -9.62 5.19 -4.89
C LYS A 61 -10.16 6.45 -5.57
N GLU A 62 -11.46 6.57 -5.74
CA GLU A 62 -12.10 7.77 -6.32
C GLU A 62 -11.88 9.03 -5.47
N ASP A 63 -11.96 8.91 -4.15
CA ASP A 63 -11.65 10.04 -3.25
C ASP A 63 -10.17 10.41 -3.28
N ALA A 64 -9.26 9.44 -3.40
CA ALA A 64 -7.84 9.69 -3.55
C ALA A 64 -7.55 10.42 -4.87
N LEU A 65 -8.21 10.06 -5.97
CA LEU A 65 -8.12 10.79 -7.23
C LEU A 65 -8.65 12.22 -7.11
N SER A 66 -9.82 12.37 -6.49
CA SER A 66 -10.43 13.68 -6.21
C SER A 66 -9.54 14.56 -5.33
N ALA A 67 -8.72 13.97 -4.46
CA ALA A 67 -7.73 14.67 -3.66
C ALA A 67 -6.54 15.14 -4.50
N VAL A 68 -6.03 14.31 -5.41
CA VAL A 68 -4.99 14.70 -6.39
C VAL A 68 -5.45 15.89 -7.23
N GLU A 69 -6.69 15.86 -7.72
CA GLU A 69 -7.26 16.93 -8.55
C GLU A 69 -7.30 18.31 -7.86
N LYS A 70 -7.40 18.32 -6.52
CA LYS A 70 -7.45 19.53 -5.68
C LYS A 70 -6.07 20.09 -5.34
N LEU A 71 -5.00 19.32 -5.58
CA LEU A 71 -3.65 19.78 -5.29
C LEU A 71 -3.29 21.00 -6.14
N VAL A 72 -2.47 21.87 -5.57
CA VAL A 72 -2.06 23.12 -6.22
C VAL A 72 -1.27 22.79 -7.49
N ARG A 73 -1.73 23.37 -8.61
CA ARG A 73 -1.05 23.28 -9.90
C ARG A 73 -0.04 24.41 -10.05
N VAL A 74 1.11 24.10 -10.61
CA VAL A 74 2.21 25.07 -10.77
C VAL A 74 2.67 25.04 -12.21
N SER A 75 2.61 26.18 -12.88
CA SER A 75 2.91 26.31 -14.32
C SER A 75 4.41 26.36 -14.63
N ASN A 76 5.27 26.59 -13.63
CA ASN A 76 6.72 26.69 -13.80
C ASN A 76 7.45 26.01 -12.62
N GLY A 77 8.20 24.95 -12.88
CA GLY A 77 9.02 24.25 -11.88
C GLY A 77 10.06 23.34 -12.52
N ASN A 78 11.25 23.27 -11.89
CA ASN A 78 12.29 22.33 -12.28
C ASN A 78 12.13 21.04 -11.46
N GLY A 79 11.52 20.02 -12.07
CA GLY A 79 11.36 18.68 -11.51
C GLY A 79 10.38 18.58 -10.34
N GLU A 80 9.87 17.37 -10.11
CA GLU A 80 9.04 17.05 -8.95
C GLU A 80 9.92 16.65 -7.75
N TYR A 81 9.52 17.04 -6.54
CA TYR A 81 10.15 16.60 -5.29
C TYR A 81 9.11 15.97 -4.35
N LEU A 82 9.55 15.11 -3.42
CA LEU A 82 8.64 14.51 -2.44
C LEU A 82 8.16 15.56 -1.43
N SER A 83 6.86 15.61 -1.15
CA SER A 83 6.33 16.46 -0.08
C SER A 83 6.90 16.04 1.29
N GLN A 84 6.91 16.97 2.26
CA GLN A 84 7.38 16.64 3.62
C GLN A 84 6.56 15.51 4.24
N ALA A 85 5.23 15.55 4.08
CA ALA A 85 4.35 14.51 4.59
C ALA A 85 4.67 13.14 3.98
N LEU A 86 4.95 13.09 2.66
CA LEU A 86 5.33 11.84 2.02
C LEU A 86 6.68 11.32 2.54
N ASN A 87 7.69 12.19 2.70
CA ASN A 87 8.99 11.82 3.28
C ASN A 87 8.85 11.25 4.70
N ASP A 88 8.03 11.86 5.54
CA ASP A 88 7.80 11.41 6.91
C ASP A 88 7.14 10.02 6.94
N ALA A 89 6.13 9.81 6.09
CA ALA A 89 5.46 8.51 5.97
C ALA A 89 6.40 7.42 5.43
N LEU A 90 7.21 7.73 4.41
CA LEU A 90 8.17 6.78 3.87
C LEU A 90 9.23 6.40 4.90
N SER A 91 9.67 7.35 5.74
CA SER A 91 10.57 7.07 6.86
C SER A 91 9.95 6.10 7.88
N VAL A 92 8.63 6.21 8.12
CA VAL A 92 7.89 5.25 8.96
C VAL A 92 7.78 3.89 8.28
N ALA A 93 7.57 3.85 6.96
CA ALA A 93 7.53 2.60 6.20
C ALA A 93 8.84 1.81 6.35
N GLU A 94 10.00 2.46 6.22
CA GLU A 94 11.29 1.79 6.43
C GLU A 94 11.45 1.28 7.87
N LYS A 95 10.99 2.05 8.85
CA LYS A 95 11.04 1.65 10.26
C LYS A 95 10.20 0.39 10.48
N GLN A 96 9.00 0.35 9.92
CA GLN A 96 8.12 -0.81 10.05
C GLN A 96 8.72 -2.04 9.36
N ALA A 97 9.27 -1.90 8.15
CA ALA A 97 9.95 -3.01 7.47
C ALA A 97 11.07 -3.60 8.35
N ARG A 98 11.89 -2.75 8.99
CA ARG A 98 12.92 -3.18 9.95
C ARG A 98 12.32 -3.88 11.18
N GLU A 99 11.23 -3.35 11.73
CA GLU A 99 10.53 -3.96 12.88
C GLU A 99 9.94 -5.34 12.54
N MET A 100 9.46 -5.51 11.31
CA MET A 100 8.95 -6.76 10.75
C MET A 100 10.07 -7.70 10.27
N LYS A 101 11.34 -7.26 10.36
CA LYS A 101 12.55 -7.98 9.92
C LYS A 101 12.52 -8.31 8.42
N ASP A 102 11.94 -7.42 7.65
CA ASP A 102 11.89 -7.47 6.19
C ASP A 102 13.15 -6.88 5.57
N GLU A 103 13.54 -7.44 4.43
CA GLU A 103 14.71 -7.01 3.67
C GLU A 103 14.36 -5.93 2.65
N TYR A 104 13.06 -5.82 2.28
CA TYR A 104 12.55 -4.81 1.36
C TYR A 104 11.38 -4.02 1.96
N VAL A 105 11.28 -2.75 1.60
CA VAL A 105 10.11 -1.92 1.90
C VAL A 105 9.06 -2.15 0.82
N SER A 106 8.09 -2.99 1.16
CA SER A 106 6.91 -3.30 0.34
C SER A 106 5.75 -2.29 0.47
N VAL A 107 4.74 -2.40 -0.39
CA VAL A 107 3.54 -1.56 -0.44
C VAL A 107 2.78 -1.53 0.89
N GLU A 108 2.75 -2.65 1.64
CA GLU A 108 2.10 -2.69 2.95
C GLU A 108 2.77 -1.77 3.99
N HIS A 109 4.08 -1.54 3.83
CA HIS A 109 4.82 -0.64 4.71
C HIS A 109 4.56 0.81 4.36
N VAL A 110 4.50 1.12 3.06
CA VAL A 110 4.18 2.47 2.57
C VAL A 110 2.79 2.88 3.07
N PHE A 111 1.80 2.00 2.92
CA PHE A 111 0.44 2.27 3.37
C PHE A 111 0.35 2.44 4.90
N TYR A 112 1.07 1.62 5.67
CA TYR A 112 1.17 1.81 7.13
C TYR A 112 1.80 3.16 7.49
N GLY A 113 2.81 3.60 6.74
CA GLY A 113 3.39 4.93 6.87
C GLY A 113 2.34 6.04 6.74
N PHE A 114 1.37 5.90 5.83
CA PHE A 114 0.26 6.84 5.69
C PHE A 114 -0.71 6.79 6.86
N ILE A 115 -0.91 5.62 7.49
CA ILE A 115 -1.75 5.52 8.68
C ILE A 115 -1.10 6.26 9.86
N GLU A 116 0.21 6.14 10.04
CA GLU A 116 0.94 6.74 11.17
C GLU A 116 1.25 8.23 10.97
N LYS A 117 1.51 8.64 9.74
CA LYS A 117 1.87 10.02 9.36
C LYS A 117 1.04 10.49 8.17
N PRO A 118 -0.30 10.57 8.27
CA PRO A 118 -1.12 11.01 7.16
C PRO A 118 -0.97 12.50 6.89
N SER A 119 -1.04 12.90 5.62
CA SER A 119 -1.39 14.27 5.25
C SER A 119 -2.80 14.60 5.78
N ALA A 120 -3.16 15.89 5.82
CA ALA A 120 -4.50 16.28 6.26
C ALA A 120 -5.62 15.68 5.38
N GLU A 121 -5.38 15.55 4.07
CA GLU A 121 -6.34 14.98 3.13
C GLU A 121 -6.43 13.46 3.26
N VAL A 122 -5.28 12.77 3.31
CA VAL A 122 -5.23 11.31 3.50
C VAL A 122 -5.86 10.92 4.84
N LYS A 123 -5.65 11.70 5.90
CA LYS A 123 -6.30 11.49 7.19
C LYS A 123 -7.83 11.52 7.07
N ARG A 124 -8.37 12.51 6.35
CA ARG A 124 -9.82 12.65 6.14
C ARG A 124 -10.38 11.47 5.35
N ILE A 125 -9.68 11.03 4.30
CA ILE A 125 -10.06 9.84 3.52
C ILE A 125 -10.07 8.61 4.44
N PHE A 126 -9.02 8.38 5.21
CA PHE A 126 -8.94 7.24 6.12
C PHE A 126 -10.05 7.26 7.18
N GLU A 127 -10.38 8.43 7.74
CA GLU A 127 -11.51 8.59 8.67
C GLU A 127 -12.85 8.27 8.00
N LYS A 128 -13.09 8.75 6.77
CA LYS A 128 -14.32 8.47 5.99
C LYS A 128 -14.54 6.96 5.79
N TYR A 129 -13.48 6.20 5.54
CA TYR A 129 -13.54 4.76 5.27
C TYR A 129 -13.26 3.88 6.51
N GLY A 130 -13.01 4.48 7.67
CA GLY A 130 -12.72 3.74 8.90
C GLY A 130 -11.36 3.04 8.92
N VAL A 131 -10.40 3.45 8.07
CA VAL A 131 -9.03 2.92 8.08
C VAL A 131 -8.35 3.32 9.38
N ASN A 132 -7.88 2.32 10.13
CA ASN A 132 -7.13 2.52 11.35
C ASN A 132 -6.03 1.46 11.49
N LYS A 133 -5.03 1.79 12.32
CA LYS A 133 -3.84 0.95 12.54
C LYS A 133 -4.18 -0.49 12.94
N SER A 134 -5.09 -0.67 13.89
CA SER A 134 -5.41 -1.99 14.43
C SER A 134 -6.11 -2.86 13.39
N GLY A 135 -7.11 -2.32 12.69
CA GLY A 135 -7.80 -3.01 11.61
C GLY A 135 -6.86 -3.37 10.46
N TYR A 136 -5.98 -2.43 10.07
CA TYR A 136 -5.00 -2.65 9.03
C TYR A 136 -4.02 -3.77 9.36
N LEU A 137 -3.38 -3.74 10.54
CA LEU A 137 -2.43 -4.78 10.96
C LEU A 137 -3.09 -6.16 11.07
N LYS A 138 -4.35 -6.22 11.54
CA LYS A 138 -5.12 -7.46 11.58
C LYS A 138 -5.39 -8.02 10.18
N SER A 139 -5.80 -7.17 9.24
CA SER A 139 -6.03 -7.58 7.86
C SER A 139 -4.72 -8.01 7.19
N LEU A 140 -3.64 -7.25 7.38
CA LEU A 140 -2.32 -7.57 6.86
C LEU A 140 -1.84 -8.94 7.36
N LEU A 141 -1.97 -9.22 8.65
CA LEU A 141 -1.62 -10.53 9.22
C LEU A 141 -2.41 -11.68 8.56
N SER A 142 -3.66 -11.44 8.17
CA SER A 142 -4.49 -12.49 7.53
C SER A 142 -4.05 -12.84 6.10
N VAL A 143 -3.40 -11.90 5.40
CA VAL A 143 -2.95 -12.08 4.01
C VAL A 143 -1.46 -12.47 3.95
N ARG A 144 -0.63 -11.71 4.67
CA ARG A 144 0.81 -11.91 4.73
C ARG A 144 1.22 -13.05 5.66
N GLY A 145 0.43 -13.33 6.70
CA GLY A 145 0.81 -14.29 7.74
C GLY A 145 2.12 -13.90 8.43
N ASN A 146 2.98 -14.90 8.66
CA ASN A 146 4.31 -14.72 9.24
C ASN A 146 5.43 -14.63 8.18
N VAL A 147 5.08 -14.41 6.92
CA VAL A 147 6.05 -14.34 5.83
C VAL A 147 6.81 -13.02 5.88
N ARG A 148 8.12 -13.09 5.68
CA ARG A 148 8.99 -11.92 5.55
C ARG A 148 9.17 -11.56 4.09
N VAL A 149 9.31 -10.27 3.81
CA VAL A 149 9.63 -9.75 2.48
C VAL A 149 11.14 -9.87 2.28
N THR A 150 11.58 -11.01 1.75
CA THR A 150 12.99 -11.31 1.48
C THR A 150 13.34 -11.26 -0.02
N SER A 151 12.40 -10.84 -0.86
CA SER A 151 12.61 -10.59 -2.29
C SER A 151 11.91 -9.28 -2.69
N ASP A 152 12.25 -8.79 -3.88
CA ASP A 152 11.63 -7.61 -4.47
C ASP A 152 10.20 -7.85 -4.98
N ASN A 153 9.72 -9.10 -5.03
CA ASN A 153 8.40 -9.50 -5.52
C ASN A 153 7.67 -10.41 -4.51
N PRO A 154 7.33 -9.91 -3.29
CA PRO A 154 6.72 -10.73 -2.25
C PRO A 154 5.28 -11.18 -2.55
N GLU A 155 4.54 -10.45 -3.39
CA GLU A 155 3.12 -10.71 -3.65
C GLU A 155 2.88 -12.08 -4.30
N ASP A 156 3.81 -12.54 -5.14
CA ASP A 156 3.78 -13.89 -5.74
C ASP A 156 3.72 -14.98 -4.65
N THR A 157 4.36 -14.73 -3.50
CA THR A 157 4.36 -15.66 -2.36
C THR A 157 3.03 -15.61 -1.61
N TYR A 158 2.42 -14.43 -1.48
CA TYR A 158 1.13 -14.27 -0.80
C TYR A 158 -0.01 -14.95 -1.55
N ASP A 159 -0.05 -14.78 -2.88
CA ASP A 159 -1.07 -15.39 -3.74
C ASP A 159 -1.03 -16.93 -3.68
N VAL A 160 0.19 -17.48 -3.70
CA VAL A 160 0.44 -18.92 -3.52
C VAL A 160 -0.13 -19.39 -2.18
N LEU A 161 0.20 -18.73 -1.07
CA LEU A 161 -0.26 -19.14 0.25
C LEU A 161 -1.79 -19.04 0.41
N ASN A 162 -2.41 -17.99 -0.14
CA ASN A 162 -3.86 -17.85 -0.14
C ASN A 162 -4.52 -18.99 -0.93
N LYS A 163 -4.01 -19.32 -2.11
CA LYS A 163 -4.60 -20.33 -2.99
C LYS A 163 -4.41 -21.76 -2.45
N TYR A 164 -3.18 -22.13 -2.09
CA TYR A 164 -2.89 -23.47 -1.57
C TYR A 164 -3.39 -23.67 -0.13
N GLY A 165 -3.35 -22.62 0.71
CA GLY A 165 -3.89 -22.67 2.06
C GLY A 165 -5.41 -22.86 2.07
N ALA A 166 -6.14 -22.17 1.20
CA ALA A 166 -7.58 -22.35 1.04
C ALA A 166 -7.93 -23.77 0.55
N ASP A 167 -7.25 -24.26 -0.50
CA ASP A 167 -7.48 -25.59 -1.05
C ASP A 167 -7.21 -26.70 -0.01
N LEU A 168 -6.13 -26.61 0.76
CA LEU A 168 -5.85 -27.58 1.83
C LEU A 168 -6.92 -27.59 2.93
N VAL A 169 -7.44 -26.42 3.33
CA VAL A 169 -8.52 -26.33 4.32
C VAL A 169 -9.84 -26.87 3.75
N GLU A 170 -10.15 -26.60 2.48
CA GLU A 170 -11.33 -27.16 1.80
C GLU A 170 -11.23 -28.67 1.61
N ARG A 171 -10.04 -29.19 1.27
CA ARG A 171 -9.76 -30.63 1.19
C ARG A 171 -9.84 -31.32 2.55
N ALA A 172 -9.42 -30.64 3.62
CA ALA A 172 -9.56 -31.15 4.99
C ALA A 172 -11.03 -31.22 5.40
N ARG A 173 -11.80 -30.16 5.12
CA ARG A 173 -13.24 -30.12 5.41
C ARG A 173 -14.05 -31.12 4.58
N SER A 174 -13.63 -31.40 3.35
CA SER A 174 -14.28 -32.38 2.47
C SER A 174 -13.83 -33.83 2.71
N GLY A 175 -12.97 -34.08 3.71
CA GLY A 175 -12.53 -35.43 4.07
C GLY A 175 -11.61 -36.09 3.04
N LYS A 176 -11.00 -35.31 2.14
CA LYS A 176 -10.13 -35.78 1.04
C LYS A 176 -8.62 -35.68 1.36
N LEU A 177 -8.27 -35.53 2.63
CA LEU A 177 -6.89 -35.61 3.11
C LEU A 177 -6.69 -36.99 3.71
N ASP A 178 -5.85 -37.79 3.05
CA ASP A 178 -5.45 -39.10 3.59
C ASP A 178 -4.78 -38.88 4.96
N PRO A 179 -5.20 -39.62 6.00
CA PRO A 179 -4.58 -39.54 7.31
C PRO A 179 -3.14 -40.06 7.23
N VAL A 180 -2.24 -39.37 7.91
CA VAL A 180 -0.81 -39.72 8.04
C VAL A 180 -0.60 -40.84 9.04
#